data_AF-A0A0W0Z0W1-F1
#
_entry.id   AF-A0A0W0Z0W1-F1
#
_cell.length_a   1.000
_cell.length_b   1.000
_cell.length_c   1.000
_cell.angle_alpha   90.00
_cell.angle_beta   90.00
_cell.angle_gamma   90.00
#
_symmetry.space_group_name_H-M   'P 1'
#
loop_
_entity.id
_entity.type
_entity.pdbx_description
1 polymer ?
#
loop_
_entity_poly.entity_id
_entity_poly.type
_entity_poly.pdbx_seq_one_letter_code
_entity_poly.pdbx_strand_id
1 'polypeptide(L)'
;MFTWDIILEINDIVFKLLEILDEYPVSPENYHYRSSAEINMKTLLRLEQDRNRYYYTARAERLLLQKPFHRLYKYYLNWQSEQAYRIINTTLASCSEDLTIVREALLKLKKDVENTPYIRSLIKRIDKGESGKDLVFSGHGAWYEADGKMELPDSDTEIVVYSGLGAGLSDTLAVDIENNQLDPADVTVIHKKDPDKTMPLVKNYPMFFKKPDKVPNFCLIKGSKKPHPRVFERETNKVVFDCSSTDKNYFLLSDVVEMFPGKTFHWAACTGYNGEMDPPFFSEYFWESKSHLESVANKKRKLENTGVECSENNATPHTDCKIT
;
A
#
# COMPACT_ATOMS: atom_id res chain seq x y z
N MET A 1 36.69 -2.61 -20.24
CA MET A 1 36.13 -1.24 -20.36
C MET A 1 34.62 -1.42 -20.47
N PHE A 2 33.84 -0.98 -19.48
CA PHE A 2 32.38 -1.03 -19.58
C PHE A 2 31.93 0.30 -20.19
N THR A 3 31.19 0.24 -21.30
CA THR A 3 30.80 1.40 -22.10
C THR A 3 29.56 2.07 -21.50
N TRP A 4 29.37 3.34 -21.85
CA TRP A 4 28.17 4.12 -21.51
C TRP A 4 26.88 3.39 -21.91
N ASP A 5 26.93 2.56 -22.94
CA ASP A 5 25.81 1.72 -23.42
C ASP A 5 25.22 0.81 -22.33
N ILE A 6 26.05 0.25 -21.45
CA ILE A 6 25.57 -0.65 -20.39
C ILE A 6 24.86 0.12 -19.28
N ILE A 7 25.27 1.36 -19.04
CA ILE A 7 24.59 2.29 -18.11
C ILE A 7 23.25 2.71 -18.72
N LEU A 8 23.21 2.97 -20.02
CA LEU A 8 21.97 3.29 -20.72
C LEU A 8 21.00 2.11 -20.73
N GLU A 9 21.48 0.91 -21.04
CA GLU A 9 20.67 -0.31 -21.10
C GLU A 9 20.06 -0.65 -19.74
N ILE A 10 20.87 -0.66 -18.67
CA ILE A 10 20.34 -1.05 -17.36
C ILE A 10 19.33 -0.04 -16.82
N ASN A 11 19.46 1.24 -17.17
CA ASN A 11 18.61 2.32 -16.65
C ASN A 11 17.49 2.73 -17.62
N ASP A 12 17.32 2.06 -18.77
CA ASP A 12 16.38 2.44 -19.84
C ASP A 12 14.94 2.64 -19.32
N ILE A 13 14.43 1.70 -18.51
CA ILE A 13 13.09 1.80 -17.93
C ILE A 13 12.99 3.01 -16.99
N VAL A 14 14.05 3.27 -16.20
CA VAL A 14 14.07 4.39 -15.25
C VAL A 14 14.15 5.72 -15.98
N PHE A 15 14.92 5.83 -17.07
CA PHE A 15 14.96 7.04 -17.89
C PHE A 15 13.61 7.33 -18.52
N LYS A 16 12.94 6.33 -19.10
CA LYS A 16 11.57 6.50 -19.63
C LYS A 16 10.58 6.93 -18.56
N LEU A 17 10.71 6.39 -17.34
CA LEU A 17 9.88 6.80 -16.22
C LEU A 17 10.15 8.24 -15.80
N LEU A 18 11.42 8.65 -15.73
CA LEU A 18 11.82 10.02 -15.39
C LEU A 18 11.39 11.01 -16.48
N GLU A 19 11.52 10.67 -17.76
CA GLU A 19 11.04 11.51 -18.87
C GLU A 19 9.53 11.79 -18.79
N ILE A 20 8.75 10.83 -18.26
CA ILE A 20 7.31 11.01 -18.06
C ILE A 20 7.01 11.83 -16.81
N LEU A 21 7.72 11.58 -15.70
CA LEU A 21 7.42 12.20 -14.40
C LEU A 21 8.05 13.58 -14.22
N ASP A 22 9.22 13.81 -14.79
CA ASP A 22 9.95 15.06 -14.68
C ASP A 22 9.43 16.08 -15.70
N GLU A 23 9.03 17.25 -15.23
CA GLU A 23 8.63 18.34 -16.11
C GLU A 23 9.82 18.92 -16.87
N TYR A 24 11.01 18.81 -16.30
CA TYR A 24 12.25 19.33 -16.85
C TYR A 24 13.31 18.22 -16.87
N PRO A 25 13.12 17.19 -17.71
CA PRO A 25 13.96 15.99 -17.71
C PRO A 25 15.43 16.38 -17.90
N VAL A 26 16.23 15.97 -16.93
CA VAL A 26 17.67 16.18 -16.93
C VAL A 26 18.30 15.20 -17.93
N SER A 27 19.32 15.63 -18.66
CA SER A 27 20.05 14.71 -19.54
C SER A 27 20.64 13.56 -18.73
N PRO A 28 20.66 12.31 -19.24
CA PRO A 28 21.14 11.14 -18.50
C PRO A 28 22.48 11.37 -17.78
N GLU A 29 23.43 12.04 -18.43
CA GLU A 29 24.77 12.34 -17.90
C GLU A 29 24.78 13.17 -16.60
N ASN A 30 23.70 13.91 -16.32
CA ASN A 30 23.59 14.85 -15.21
C ASN A 30 22.80 14.29 -14.01
N TYR A 31 22.25 13.08 -14.10
CA TYR A 31 21.63 12.45 -12.94
C TYR A 31 22.67 11.92 -11.95
N HIS A 32 22.26 11.80 -10.69
CA HIS A 32 23.04 11.10 -9.68
C HIS A 32 22.82 9.58 -9.78
N TYR A 33 23.91 8.83 -9.94
CA TYR A 33 23.87 7.37 -10.04
C TYR A 33 24.43 6.72 -8.79
N ARG A 34 23.75 5.69 -8.31
CA ARG A 34 24.19 4.92 -7.15
C ARG A 34 25.16 3.82 -7.55
N SER A 35 26.10 3.52 -6.67
CA SER A 35 26.95 2.35 -6.84
C SER A 35 26.14 1.09 -6.60
N SER A 36 26.36 0.05 -7.40
CA SER A 36 25.69 -1.24 -7.20
C SER A 36 26.01 -1.88 -5.84
N ALA A 37 27.16 -1.53 -5.25
CA ALA A 37 27.55 -1.95 -3.91
C ALA A 37 26.67 -1.36 -2.79
N GLU A 38 25.98 -0.25 -3.05
CA GLU A 38 25.12 0.44 -2.08
C GLU A 38 23.68 -0.09 -2.09
N ILE A 39 23.40 -1.08 -2.94
CA ILE A 39 22.04 -1.54 -3.21
C ILE A 39 21.82 -2.90 -2.59
N ASN A 40 20.92 -2.91 -1.62
CA ASN A 40 20.34 -4.14 -1.12
C ASN A 40 19.15 -4.55 -2.01
N MET A 41 19.39 -5.49 -2.92
CA MET A 41 18.33 -6.01 -3.82
C MET A 41 17.23 -6.80 -3.07
N LYS A 42 17.42 -7.10 -1.78
CA LYS A 42 16.39 -7.75 -0.95
C LYS A 42 15.38 -6.77 -0.39
N THR A 43 15.71 -5.48 -0.35
CA THR A 43 14.81 -4.44 0.16
C THR A 43 14.06 -3.79 -0.99
N LEU A 44 12.75 -3.65 -0.82
CA LEU A 44 11.92 -2.88 -1.72
C LEU A 44 12.08 -1.38 -1.45
N LEU A 45 11.85 -0.54 -2.46
CA LEU A 45 11.78 0.90 -2.27
C LEU A 45 10.49 1.23 -1.49
N ARG A 46 10.62 2.00 -0.41
CA ARG A 46 9.46 2.53 0.33
C ARG A 46 8.72 3.58 -0.50
N LEU A 47 7.45 3.33 -0.79
CA LEU A 47 6.55 4.14 -1.60
C LEU A 47 5.31 4.51 -0.81
N GLU A 48 5.00 5.79 -0.75
CA GLU A 48 3.77 6.28 -0.12
C GLU A 48 2.72 6.54 -1.20
N GLN A 49 1.47 6.22 -0.84
CA GLN A 49 0.31 6.40 -1.70
C GLN A 49 -0.12 7.88 -1.76
N ASP A 50 -0.85 8.23 -2.81
CA ASP A 50 -1.47 9.55 -3.00
C ASP A 50 -0.48 10.75 -2.89
N ARG A 51 0.79 10.52 -3.23
CA ARG A 51 1.81 11.58 -3.30
C ARG A 51 1.76 12.29 -4.67
N ASN A 52 2.47 13.42 -4.74
CA ASN A 52 2.55 14.23 -5.95
C ASN A 52 3.62 13.72 -6.92
N ARG A 53 3.68 14.30 -8.11
CA ARG A 53 4.63 13.95 -9.17
C ARG A 53 6.09 14.03 -8.71
N TYR A 54 6.47 15.11 -8.01
CA TYR A 54 7.83 15.31 -7.49
C TYR A 54 8.30 14.16 -6.57
N TYR A 55 7.43 13.67 -5.69
CA TYR A 55 7.75 12.53 -4.84
C TYR A 55 8.10 11.30 -5.68
N TYR A 56 7.31 10.96 -6.69
CA TYR A 56 7.55 9.79 -7.53
C TYR A 56 8.77 9.95 -8.43
N THR A 57 9.06 11.17 -8.93
CA THR A 57 10.32 11.48 -9.63
C THR A 57 11.52 11.17 -8.74
N ALA A 58 11.54 11.70 -7.52
CA ALA A 58 12.63 11.44 -6.57
C ALA A 58 12.76 9.94 -6.20
N ARG A 59 11.66 9.17 -6.23
CA ARG A 59 11.72 7.71 -6.04
C ARG A 59 12.31 6.99 -7.25
N ALA A 60 11.99 7.43 -8.46
CA ALA A 60 12.55 6.88 -9.70
C ALA A 60 14.06 7.14 -9.82
N GLU A 61 14.53 8.34 -9.47
CA GLU A 61 15.96 8.68 -9.49
C GLU A 61 16.80 7.75 -8.60
N ARG A 62 16.26 7.30 -7.46
CA ARG A 62 16.95 6.36 -6.54
C ARG A 62 17.21 4.97 -7.14
N LEU A 63 16.63 4.67 -8.29
CA LEU A 63 16.84 3.42 -9.03
C LEU A 63 18.01 3.49 -10.01
N LEU A 64 18.56 4.68 -10.30
CA LEU A 64 19.65 4.87 -11.26
C LEU A 64 20.96 4.22 -10.79
N LEU A 65 21.56 3.40 -11.65
CA LEU A 65 22.74 2.58 -11.36
C LEU A 65 23.95 3.00 -12.19
N GLN A 66 25.08 3.26 -11.54
CA GLN A 66 26.30 3.66 -12.24
C GLN A 66 27.00 2.46 -12.88
N LYS A 67 27.09 1.33 -12.17
CA LYS A 67 27.84 0.16 -12.64
C LYS A 67 27.45 -1.10 -11.88
N PRO A 68 26.62 -1.98 -12.45
CA PRO A 68 26.39 -3.30 -11.87
C PRO A 68 27.66 -4.17 -11.99
N PHE A 69 27.93 -4.99 -10.99
CA PHE A 69 28.89 -6.08 -11.15
C PHE A 69 28.39 -7.03 -12.25
N HIS A 70 29.22 -7.36 -13.23
CA HIS A 70 28.80 -8.14 -14.41
C HIS A 70 28.06 -9.45 -14.05
N ARG A 71 28.58 -10.18 -13.06
CA ARG A 71 27.95 -11.42 -12.56
C ARG A 71 26.55 -11.22 -11.96
N LEU A 72 26.26 -10.00 -11.51
CA LEU A 72 24.99 -9.63 -10.88
C LEU A 72 24.09 -8.80 -11.79
N TYR A 73 24.52 -8.48 -13.01
CA TYR A 73 23.82 -7.58 -13.94
C TYR A 73 22.33 -7.92 -14.08
N LYS A 74 22.02 -9.19 -14.34
CA LYS A 74 20.63 -9.67 -14.49
C LYS A 74 19.79 -9.47 -13.23
N TYR A 75 20.38 -9.61 -12.04
CA TYR A 75 19.67 -9.41 -10.78
C TYR A 75 19.36 -7.93 -10.54
N TYR A 76 20.30 -7.04 -10.85
CA TYR A 76 20.05 -5.60 -10.79
C TYR A 76 19.00 -5.14 -11.79
N LEU A 77 19.04 -5.66 -13.02
CA LEU A 77 18.03 -5.36 -14.05
C LEU A 77 16.63 -5.82 -13.62
N ASN A 78 16.51 -7.04 -13.09
CA ASN A 78 15.24 -7.56 -12.57
C ASN A 78 14.72 -6.72 -11.40
N TRP A 79 15.58 -6.43 -10.41
CA TRP A 79 15.23 -5.60 -9.26
C TRP A 79 14.78 -4.20 -9.71
N GLN A 80 15.51 -3.56 -10.63
CA GLN A 80 15.17 -2.24 -11.12
C GLN A 80 13.85 -2.23 -11.90
N SER A 81 13.63 -3.25 -12.74
CA SER A 81 12.36 -3.43 -13.46
C SER A 81 11.19 -3.59 -12.49
N GLU A 82 11.38 -4.36 -11.41
CA GLU A 82 10.36 -4.54 -10.36
C GLU A 82 10.06 -3.24 -9.64
N GLN A 83 11.09 -2.52 -9.18
CA GLN A 83 10.89 -1.26 -8.45
C GLN A 83 10.28 -0.18 -9.35
N ALA A 84 10.68 -0.10 -10.62
CA ALA A 84 10.07 0.80 -11.59
C ALA A 84 8.60 0.46 -11.81
N TYR A 85 8.26 -0.82 -11.95
CA TYR A 85 6.88 -1.29 -12.09
C TYR A 85 6.04 -0.96 -10.83
N ARG A 86 6.61 -1.14 -9.62
CA ARG A 86 5.98 -0.74 -8.36
C ARG A 86 5.72 0.77 -8.29
N ILE A 87 6.67 1.60 -8.72
CA ILE A 87 6.48 3.06 -8.82
C ILE A 87 5.34 3.36 -9.80
N ILE A 88 5.37 2.81 -11.01
CA ILE A 88 4.33 3.04 -12.04
C ILE A 88 2.94 2.69 -11.49
N ASN A 89 2.78 1.52 -10.88
CA ASN A 89 1.49 1.10 -10.29
C ASN A 89 1.04 2.05 -9.18
N THR A 90 1.94 2.43 -8.28
CA THR A 90 1.66 3.35 -7.17
C THR A 90 1.28 4.75 -7.69
N THR A 91 1.99 5.26 -8.68
CA THR A 91 1.71 6.57 -9.29
C THR A 91 0.37 6.57 -10.03
N LEU A 92 0.05 5.52 -10.78
CA LEU A 92 -1.22 5.39 -11.47
C LEU A 92 -2.41 5.28 -10.50
N ALA A 93 -2.19 4.66 -9.34
CA ALA A 93 -3.19 4.56 -8.28
C ALA A 93 -3.41 5.89 -7.54
N SER A 94 -2.43 6.79 -7.53
CA SER A 94 -2.50 8.06 -6.80
C SER A 94 -3.64 8.95 -7.30
N CYS A 95 -4.44 9.47 -6.37
CA CYS A 95 -5.49 10.46 -6.61
C CYS A 95 -4.97 11.90 -6.70
N SER A 96 -3.66 12.10 -6.85
CA SER A 96 -3.10 13.45 -6.98
C SER A 96 -3.43 14.05 -8.35
N GLU A 97 -4.04 15.24 -8.38
CA GLU A 97 -4.51 15.89 -9.60
C GLU A 97 -3.36 16.20 -10.58
N ASP A 98 -2.18 16.54 -10.06
CA ASP A 98 -0.97 16.85 -10.83
C ASP A 98 -0.42 15.66 -11.62
N LEU A 99 -0.88 14.43 -11.32
CA LEU A 99 -0.51 13.24 -12.07
C LEU A 99 -1.41 13.00 -13.28
N THR A 100 -2.55 13.68 -13.39
CA THR A 100 -3.52 13.47 -14.49
C THR A 100 -2.88 13.67 -15.86
N ILE A 101 -2.00 14.68 -15.98
CA ILE A 101 -1.27 15.01 -17.21
C ILE A 101 -0.30 13.92 -17.68
N VAL A 102 0.15 13.04 -16.80
CA VAL A 102 1.14 11.98 -17.13
C VAL A 102 0.53 10.57 -17.16
N ARG A 103 -0.76 10.42 -16.81
CA ARG A 103 -1.41 9.10 -16.67
C ARG A 103 -1.38 8.26 -17.95
N GLU A 104 -1.67 8.85 -19.11
CA GLU A 104 -1.69 8.10 -20.37
C GLU A 104 -0.29 7.59 -20.76
N ALA A 105 0.73 8.43 -20.60
CA ALA A 105 2.11 8.05 -20.83
C ALA A 105 2.58 6.95 -19.87
N LEU A 106 2.22 7.07 -18.58
CA LEU A 106 2.50 6.03 -17.58
C LEU A 106 1.79 4.71 -17.90
N LEU A 107 0.55 4.73 -18.39
CA LEU A 107 -0.17 3.53 -18.82
C LEU A 107 0.49 2.85 -20.01
N LYS A 108 1.04 3.63 -20.96
CA LYS A 108 1.81 3.09 -22.07
C LYS A 108 3.11 2.45 -21.57
N LEU A 109 3.88 3.16 -20.76
CA LEU A 109 5.11 2.61 -20.17
C LEU A 109 4.84 1.36 -19.33
N LYS A 110 3.73 1.33 -18.56
CA LYS A 110 3.30 0.15 -17.82
C LYS A 110 3.19 -1.07 -18.72
N LYS A 111 2.49 -0.95 -19.86
CA LYS A 111 2.33 -2.05 -20.83
C LYS A 111 3.67 -2.50 -21.42
N ASP A 112 4.58 -1.55 -21.68
CA ASP A 112 5.92 -1.87 -22.17
C ASP A 112 6.74 -2.66 -21.13
N VAL A 113 6.68 -2.24 -19.86
CA VAL A 113 7.34 -2.92 -18.74
C VAL A 113 6.75 -4.31 -18.50
N GLU A 114 5.43 -4.48 -18.58
CA GLU A 114 4.74 -5.77 -18.48
C GLU A 114 5.15 -6.76 -19.57
N ASN A 115 5.67 -6.28 -20.69
CA ASN A 115 6.18 -7.12 -21.78
C ASN A 115 7.62 -7.58 -21.59
N THR A 116 8.35 -7.03 -20.60
CA THR A 116 9.69 -7.53 -20.29
C THR A 116 9.63 -8.96 -19.75
N PRO A 117 10.63 -9.83 -20.04
CA PRO A 117 10.58 -11.24 -19.66
C PRO A 117 10.39 -11.48 -18.16
N TYR A 118 11.06 -10.67 -17.32
CA TYR A 118 10.98 -10.80 -15.87
C TYR A 118 9.59 -10.42 -15.33
N ILE A 119 9.10 -9.22 -15.65
CA ILE A 119 7.81 -8.72 -15.15
C ILE A 119 6.65 -9.57 -15.68
N ARG A 120 6.69 -9.97 -16.95
CA ARG A 120 5.72 -10.90 -17.52
C ARG A 120 5.67 -12.22 -16.74
N SER A 121 6.83 -12.76 -16.37
CA SER A 121 6.91 -14.00 -15.58
C SER A 121 6.41 -13.78 -14.16
N LEU A 122 6.71 -12.63 -13.55
CA LEU A 122 6.24 -12.26 -12.21
C LEU A 122 4.71 -12.19 -12.16
N ILE A 123 4.10 -11.44 -13.08
CA ILE A 123 2.64 -11.30 -13.18
C ILE A 123 1.97 -12.68 -13.35
N LYS A 124 2.51 -13.52 -14.24
CA LYS A 124 1.98 -14.89 -14.42
C LYS A 124 2.03 -15.74 -13.15
N ARG A 125 3.07 -15.59 -12.31
CA ARG A 125 3.17 -16.32 -11.03
C ARG A 125 2.15 -15.82 -10.02
N ILE A 126 1.94 -14.50 -9.98
CA ILE A 126 0.92 -13.86 -9.15
C ILE A 126 -0.48 -14.32 -9.56
N ASP A 127 -0.80 -14.28 -10.86
CA ASP A 127 -2.11 -14.67 -11.39
C ASP A 127 -2.44 -16.15 -11.14
N LYS A 128 -1.41 -17.01 -11.10
CA LYS A 128 -1.54 -18.44 -10.75
C LYS A 128 -1.58 -18.71 -9.25
N GLY A 129 -1.38 -17.70 -8.39
CA GLY A 129 -1.26 -17.86 -6.94
C GLY A 129 0.00 -18.60 -6.48
N GLU A 130 0.99 -18.76 -7.37
CA GLU A 130 2.32 -19.29 -7.03
C GLU A 130 3.14 -18.26 -6.22
N SER A 131 2.86 -16.98 -6.44
CA SER A 131 3.25 -15.84 -5.58
C SER A 131 2.03 -14.92 -5.36
N GLY A 132 2.12 -13.93 -4.47
CA GLY A 132 0.99 -13.00 -4.24
C GLY A 132 -0.21 -13.61 -3.49
N LYS A 133 0.03 -14.44 -2.47
CA LYS A 133 -1.02 -14.83 -1.50
C LYS A 133 -1.40 -13.69 -0.56
N ASP A 134 -0.49 -12.73 -0.40
CA ASP A 134 -0.64 -11.62 0.51
C ASP A 134 -1.30 -10.44 -0.20
N LEU A 135 -2.40 -9.97 0.37
CA LEU A 135 -3.06 -8.72 0.04
C LEU A 135 -2.87 -7.75 1.19
N VAL A 136 -2.57 -6.49 0.87
CA VAL A 136 -2.30 -5.44 1.87
C VAL A 136 -3.33 -4.34 1.73
N PHE A 137 -3.88 -3.89 2.86
CA PHE A 137 -4.84 -2.79 2.90
C PHE A 137 -4.10 -1.47 3.12
N SER A 138 -4.51 -0.43 2.40
CA SER A 138 -3.92 0.90 2.53
C SER A 138 -4.25 1.55 3.86
N GLY A 139 -3.29 2.27 4.44
CA GLY A 139 -3.53 3.14 5.58
C GLY A 139 -3.96 2.43 6.87
N HIS A 140 -4.30 3.25 7.86
CA HIS A 140 -4.62 2.80 9.22
C HIS A 140 -6.13 2.56 9.39
N GLY A 141 -6.53 1.29 9.51
CA GLY A 141 -7.91 0.89 9.77
C GLY A 141 -8.37 1.09 11.21
N ALA A 142 -9.68 1.16 11.41
CA ALA A 142 -10.30 1.18 12.72
C ALA A 142 -11.46 0.19 12.77
N TRP A 143 -11.65 -0.48 13.90
CA TRP A 143 -12.86 -1.23 14.17
C TRP A 143 -13.69 -0.56 15.26
N TYR A 144 -14.98 -0.39 14.96
CA TYR A 144 -15.99 0.05 15.90
C TYR A 144 -16.99 -1.10 16.14
N GLU A 145 -17.52 -1.22 17.35
CA GLU A 145 -18.51 -2.28 17.67
C GLU A 145 -19.71 -2.28 16.72
N ALA A 146 -20.12 -1.11 16.23
CA ALA A 146 -21.20 -0.94 15.27
C ALA A 146 -20.90 -1.55 13.88
N ASP A 147 -19.63 -1.75 13.53
CA ASP A 147 -19.23 -2.44 12.30
C ASP A 147 -19.47 -3.96 12.38
N GLY A 148 -19.72 -4.45 13.60
CA GLY A 148 -19.98 -5.85 13.86
C GLY A 148 -18.74 -6.72 13.69
N LYS A 149 -18.99 -8.03 13.61
CA LYS A 149 -17.96 -9.03 13.34
C LYS A 149 -18.37 -9.82 12.10
N MET A 150 -17.39 -10.29 11.34
CA MET A 150 -17.60 -11.11 10.15
C MET A 150 -17.05 -12.53 10.37
N GLU A 151 -17.60 -13.49 9.64
CA GLU A 151 -17.08 -14.86 9.59
C GLU A 151 -16.10 -14.97 8.41
N LEU A 152 -15.05 -15.80 8.53
CA LEU A 152 -14.14 -16.02 7.43
C LEU A 152 -14.75 -17.06 6.46
N PRO A 153 -14.82 -16.77 5.15
CA PRO A 153 -15.53 -17.63 4.20
C PRO A 153 -14.78 -18.93 3.88
N ASP A 154 -13.47 -18.98 4.11
CA ASP A 154 -12.61 -20.13 3.79
C ASP A 154 -11.65 -20.42 4.95
N SER A 155 -11.38 -21.71 5.17
CA SER A 155 -10.38 -22.23 6.10
C SER A 155 -8.94 -21.81 5.82
N ASP A 156 -8.64 -21.45 4.57
CA ASP A 156 -7.31 -21.01 4.13
C ASP A 156 -7.14 -19.49 4.13
N THR A 157 -8.20 -18.73 4.42
CA THR A 157 -8.13 -17.28 4.61
C THR A 157 -7.50 -16.92 5.95
N GLU A 158 -6.56 -15.98 5.95
CA GLU A 158 -5.84 -15.52 7.14
C GLU A 158 -5.84 -13.99 7.20
N ILE A 159 -6.22 -13.41 8.35
CA ILE A 159 -6.14 -11.96 8.56
C ILE A 159 -5.02 -11.66 9.53
N VAL A 160 -4.10 -10.79 9.13
CA VAL A 160 -2.93 -10.36 9.88
C VAL A 160 -3.09 -8.89 10.22
N VAL A 161 -3.49 -8.61 11.46
CA VAL A 161 -3.72 -7.25 11.94
C VAL A 161 -2.53 -6.77 12.77
N TYR A 162 -1.87 -5.75 12.26
CA TYR A 162 -0.79 -5.07 12.95
C TYR A 162 -1.39 -3.99 13.85
N SER A 163 -1.56 -4.35 15.13
CA SER A 163 -2.08 -3.47 16.16
C SER A 163 -1.09 -3.39 17.33
N GLY A 164 -0.84 -2.21 17.89
CA GLY A 164 -0.25 -2.01 19.22
C GLY A 164 0.46 -0.67 19.38
N LEU A 165 0.47 0.16 18.33
CA LEU A 165 1.29 1.36 18.19
C LEU A 165 0.34 2.55 18.03
N GLY A 166 0.43 3.58 18.88
CA GLY A 166 -0.52 4.71 18.86
C GLY A 166 -0.72 5.36 17.47
N ALA A 167 -1.79 6.15 17.29
CA ALA A 167 -2.27 6.62 15.98
C ALA A 167 -1.18 7.16 15.02
N GLY A 168 -0.23 7.98 15.50
CA GLY A 168 0.85 8.50 14.64
C GLY A 168 1.88 7.44 14.17
N LEU A 169 2.13 6.42 14.99
CA LEU A 169 2.97 5.28 14.60
C LEU A 169 2.20 4.33 13.67
N SER A 170 0.88 4.25 13.79
CA SER A 170 0.03 3.41 12.94
C SER A 170 0.05 3.85 11.47
N ASP A 171 0.07 5.15 11.17
CA ASP A 171 0.19 5.64 9.80
C ASP A 171 1.55 5.28 9.16
N THR A 172 2.63 5.40 9.93
CA THR A 172 3.98 5.02 9.47
C THR A 172 4.09 3.50 9.28
N LEU A 173 3.51 2.74 10.20
CA LEU A 173 3.42 1.28 10.15
C LEU A 173 2.63 0.80 8.94
N ALA A 174 1.51 1.46 8.61
CA ALA A 174 0.71 1.14 7.43
C ALA A 174 1.56 1.24 6.16
N VAL A 175 2.32 2.35 6.00
CA VAL A 175 3.26 2.51 4.88
C VAL A 175 4.32 1.41 4.87
N ASP A 176 4.84 1.01 6.03
CA ASP A 176 5.88 -0.02 6.09
C ASP A 176 5.33 -1.41 5.75
N ILE A 177 4.08 -1.73 6.12
CA ILE A 177 3.40 -2.96 5.71
C ILE A 177 3.14 -2.97 4.20
N GLU A 178 2.60 -1.86 3.65
CA GLU A 178 2.38 -1.67 2.21
C GLU A 178 3.65 -1.92 1.38
N ASN A 179 4.82 -1.61 1.96
CA ASN A 179 6.10 -1.72 1.28
C ASN A 179 6.95 -2.93 1.67
N ASN A 180 6.39 -3.87 2.44
CA ASN A 180 7.14 -5.02 2.95
C ASN A 180 8.44 -4.60 3.68
N GLN A 181 8.40 -3.49 4.41
CA GLN A 181 9.52 -2.97 5.22
C GLN A 181 9.38 -3.33 6.70
N LEU A 182 8.21 -3.85 7.08
CA LEU A 182 7.97 -4.29 8.45
C LEU A 182 8.49 -5.72 8.65
N ASP A 183 9.51 -5.85 9.49
CA ASP A 183 9.85 -7.12 10.14
C ASP A 183 9.17 -7.17 11.52
N PRO A 184 8.17 -8.04 11.73
CA PRO A 184 7.53 -8.19 13.03
C PRO A 184 8.51 -8.50 14.16
N ALA A 185 9.64 -9.18 13.87
CA ALA A 185 10.63 -9.58 14.87
C ALA A 185 11.45 -8.41 15.44
N ASP A 186 11.44 -7.25 14.78
CA ASP A 186 12.24 -6.08 15.17
C ASP A 186 11.44 -5.01 15.95
N VAL A 187 10.16 -5.27 16.23
CA VAL A 187 9.27 -4.30 16.90
C VAL A 187 9.28 -4.49 18.42
N THR A 188 9.68 -3.45 19.17
CA THR A 188 9.63 -3.44 20.65
C THR A 188 8.43 -2.64 21.16
N VAL A 189 7.67 -3.21 22.10
CA VAL A 189 6.53 -2.55 22.75
C VAL A 189 6.95 -1.99 24.11
N ILE A 190 6.64 -0.70 24.34
CA ILE A 190 6.94 0.01 25.59
C ILE A 190 5.68 0.13 26.45
N HIS A 191 5.80 -0.15 27.75
CA HIS A 191 4.68 -0.08 28.68
C HIS A 191 4.32 1.37 29.07
N LYS A 192 3.04 1.77 28.98
CA LYS A 192 2.60 3.17 29.20
C LYS A 192 2.88 3.71 30.61
N LYS A 193 2.69 2.88 31.64
CA LYS A 193 2.89 3.30 33.04
C LYS A 193 4.35 3.16 33.49
N ASP A 194 5.19 2.55 32.66
CA ASP A 194 6.59 2.27 32.98
C ASP A 194 7.43 2.27 31.67
N PRO A 195 7.82 3.46 31.18
CA PRO A 195 8.48 3.61 29.89
C PRO A 195 9.83 2.90 29.78
N ASP A 196 10.46 2.61 30.92
CA ASP A 196 11.75 1.91 30.99
C ASP A 196 11.57 0.38 30.91
N LYS A 197 10.33 -0.09 31.06
CA LYS A 197 9.97 -1.49 30.88
C LYS A 197 9.68 -1.79 29.42
N THR A 198 10.69 -2.33 28.76
CA THR A 198 10.52 -3.03 27.49
C THR A 198 9.84 -4.37 27.76
N MET A 199 8.73 -4.64 27.07
CA MET A 199 8.12 -5.96 27.12
C MET A 199 8.80 -6.86 26.10
N PRO A 200 9.08 -8.15 26.44
CA PRO A 200 9.47 -9.11 25.41
C PRO A 200 8.43 -9.06 24.30
N LEU A 201 8.89 -9.12 23.05
CA LEU A 201 8.06 -9.25 21.86
C LEU A 201 6.95 -10.25 22.18
N VAL A 202 5.75 -9.76 22.48
CA VAL A 202 4.65 -10.66 22.79
C VAL A 202 4.51 -11.46 21.50
N LYS A 203 4.70 -12.78 21.59
CA LYS A 203 4.72 -13.74 20.47
C LYS A 203 3.49 -13.69 19.51
N ASN A 204 2.61 -12.71 19.68
CA ASN A 204 1.26 -12.59 19.13
C ASN A 204 1.00 -11.23 18.44
N TYR A 205 2.03 -10.46 18.03
CA TYR A 205 1.84 -9.28 17.18
C TYR A 205 2.69 -9.40 15.90
N PRO A 206 2.09 -9.32 14.69
CA PRO A 206 0.69 -9.03 14.39
C PRO A 206 -0.32 -10.06 14.93
N MET A 207 -1.57 -9.63 15.14
CA MET A 207 -2.67 -10.51 15.49
C MET A 207 -3.06 -11.32 14.26
N PHE A 208 -2.88 -12.63 14.33
CA PHE A 208 -3.26 -13.56 13.27
C PHE A 208 -4.63 -14.15 13.59
N PHE A 209 -5.58 -13.92 12.70
CA PHE A 209 -6.89 -14.56 12.72
C PHE A 209 -6.88 -15.67 11.68
N LYS A 210 -6.77 -16.90 12.17
CA LYS A 210 -6.90 -18.11 11.37
C LYS A 210 -7.96 -19.00 11.99
N LYS A 211 -9.09 -19.17 11.30
CA LYS A 211 -10.28 -19.90 11.79
C LYS A 211 -10.85 -19.43 13.15
N PRO A 212 -10.93 -18.13 13.49
CA PRO A 212 -11.80 -17.73 14.59
C PRO A 212 -13.26 -17.87 14.16
N ASP A 213 -14.16 -18.12 15.11
CA ASP A 213 -15.60 -18.15 14.83
C ASP A 213 -16.07 -16.82 14.20
N LYS A 214 -15.50 -15.68 14.64
CA LYS A 214 -15.75 -14.33 14.11
C LYS A 214 -14.54 -13.42 14.26
N VAL A 215 -14.26 -12.58 13.26
CA VAL A 215 -13.25 -11.50 13.32
C VAL A 215 -13.91 -10.12 13.35
N PRO A 216 -13.28 -9.11 13.99
CA PRO A 216 -13.71 -7.72 13.83
C PRO A 216 -13.76 -7.31 12.36
N ASN A 217 -14.87 -6.70 11.91
CA ASN A 217 -14.98 -6.20 10.55
C ASN A 217 -14.36 -4.80 10.46
N PHE A 218 -13.03 -4.73 10.44
CA PHE A 218 -12.28 -3.47 10.40
C PHE A 218 -12.71 -2.61 9.21
N CYS A 219 -12.70 -1.29 9.41
CA CYS A 219 -13.08 -0.32 8.41
C CYS A 219 -12.03 0.77 8.20
N LEU A 220 -11.91 1.28 6.97
CA LEU A 220 -11.24 2.55 6.68
C LEU A 220 -12.28 3.52 6.16
N ILE A 221 -12.53 4.61 6.88
CA ILE A 221 -13.44 5.66 6.41
C ILE A 221 -12.60 6.70 5.66
N LYS A 222 -12.94 6.94 4.39
CA LYS A 222 -12.39 8.02 3.56
C LYS A 222 -12.76 9.36 4.21
N GLY A 223 -11.81 9.92 4.93
CA GLY A 223 -11.88 11.29 5.45
C GLY A 223 -11.36 12.30 4.42
N SER A 224 -11.03 13.50 4.88
CA SER A 224 -10.22 14.48 4.14
C SER A 224 -8.74 14.09 4.06
N LYS A 225 -8.36 12.94 4.64
CA LYS A 225 -6.98 12.49 4.78
C LYS A 225 -6.70 11.33 3.83
N LYS A 226 -5.50 11.36 3.25
CA LYS A 226 -4.87 10.32 2.46
C LYS A 226 -4.26 9.24 3.39
N PRO A 227 -4.12 7.99 2.93
CA PRO A 227 -4.45 7.49 1.59
C PRO A 227 -5.92 7.09 1.43
N HIS A 228 -6.39 7.04 0.19
CA HIS A 228 -7.69 6.46 -0.13
C HIS A 228 -7.71 4.95 0.16
N PRO A 229 -8.83 4.39 0.64
CA PRO A 229 -8.97 2.96 0.89
C PRO A 229 -8.76 2.11 -0.37
N ARG A 230 -7.71 1.29 -0.36
CA ARG A 230 -7.31 0.39 -1.45
C ARG A 230 -6.76 -0.92 -0.89
N VAL A 231 -6.76 -1.94 -1.73
CA VAL A 231 -6.09 -3.21 -1.48
C VAL A 231 -5.07 -3.46 -2.57
N PHE A 232 -3.87 -3.85 -2.17
CA PHE A 232 -2.73 -4.06 -3.04
C PHE A 232 -2.29 -5.51 -3.04
N GLU A 233 -1.83 -5.96 -4.20
CA GLU A 233 -0.89 -7.07 -4.29
C GLU A 233 0.51 -6.57 -3.88
N ARG A 234 1.13 -7.28 -2.93
CA ARG A 234 2.32 -6.81 -2.20
C ARG A 234 3.59 -6.73 -3.06
N GLU A 235 3.82 -7.66 -3.98
CA GLU A 235 5.07 -7.71 -4.77
C GLU A 235 5.14 -6.56 -5.78
N THR A 236 4.02 -6.19 -6.39
CA THR A 236 3.97 -5.22 -7.48
C THR A 236 3.35 -3.88 -7.10
N ASN A 237 2.85 -3.72 -5.87
CA ASN A 237 1.99 -2.61 -5.44
C ASN A 237 0.77 -2.40 -6.38
N LYS A 238 0.35 -3.44 -7.11
CA LYS A 238 -0.81 -3.35 -7.99
C LYS A 238 -2.07 -3.25 -7.15
N VAL A 239 -2.87 -2.21 -7.38
CA VAL A 239 -4.21 -2.11 -6.79
C VAL A 239 -5.09 -3.20 -7.37
N VAL A 240 -5.61 -4.06 -6.50
CA VAL A 240 -6.56 -5.13 -6.84
C VAL A 240 -7.99 -4.76 -6.48
N PHE A 241 -8.17 -3.80 -5.57
CA PHE A 241 -9.47 -3.26 -5.19
C PHE A 241 -9.33 -1.79 -4.73
N ASP A 242 -10.27 -0.94 -5.11
CA ASP A 242 -10.34 0.48 -4.72
C ASP A 242 -11.82 0.92 -4.57
N CYS A 243 -12.11 1.65 -3.49
CA CYS A 243 -13.42 2.26 -3.23
C CYS A 243 -13.81 3.33 -4.25
N SER A 244 -12.90 3.81 -5.11
CA SER A 244 -13.23 4.72 -6.22
C SER A 244 -14.28 4.16 -7.19
N SER A 245 -14.48 2.84 -7.19
CA SER A 245 -15.51 2.14 -7.97
C SER A 245 -16.86 1.99 -7.26
N THR A 246 -17.00 2.51 -6.04
CA THR A 246 -18.19 2.36 -5.20
C THR A 246 -18.73 3.72 -4.74
N ASP A 247 -20.04 3.82 -4.51
CA ASP A 247 -20.66 5.02 -3.92
C ASP A 247 -20.28 5.22 -2.44
N LYS A 248 -19.54 4.26 -1.86
CA LYS A 248 -19.12 4.28 -0.45
C LYS A 248 -17.77 4.99 -0.30
N ASN A 249 -17.74 5.95 0.61
CA ASN A 249 -16.51 6.57 1.10
C ASN A 249 -15.90 5.79 2.28
N TYR A 250 -16.08 4.48 2.31
CA TYR A 250 -15.43 3.63 3.30
C TYR A 250 -15.25 2.23 2.75
N PHE A 251 -14.33 1.51 3.38
CA PHE A 251 -13.94 0.16 3.04
C PHE A 251 -14.15 -0.73 4.26
N LEU A 252 -14.85 -1.86 4.14
CA LEU A 252 -14.89 -2.89 5.17
C LEU A 252 -14.02 -4.08 4.80
N LEU A 253 -13.44 -4.74 5.80
CA LEU A 253 -12.69 -5.98 5.60
C LEU A 253 -13.53 -7.04 4.88
N SER A 254 -14.81 -7.16 5.26
CA SER A 254 -15.76 -8.11 4.65
C SER A 254 -15.91 -7.91 3.14
N ASP A 255 -15.91 -6.66 2.67
CA ASP A 255 -16.15 -6.33 1.26
C ASP A 255 -15.09 -6.98 0.36
N VAL A 256 -13.86 -7.15 0.86
CA VAL A 256 -12.75 -7.72 0.09
C VAL A 256 -12.49 -9.19 0.40
N VAL A 257 -12.64 -9.61 1.65
CA VAL A 257 -12.40 -11.02 2.01
C VAL A 257 -13.33 -11.96 1.25
N GLU A 258 -14.58 -11.54 0.98
CA GLU A 258 -15.52 -12.30 0.16
C GLU A 258 -15.09 -12.39 -1.31
N MET A 259 -14.46 -11.33 -1.85
CA MET A 259 -14.00 -11.27 -3.23
C MET A 259 -12.71 -12.06 -3.49
N PHE A 260 -11.85 -12.20 -2.47
CA PHE A 260 -10.54 -12.84 -2.60
C PHE A 260 -10.35 -13.97 -1.56
N PRO A 261 -11.14 -15.06 -1.64
CA PRO A 261 -11.02 -16.17 -0.69
C PRO A 261 -9.65 -16.87 -0.77
N GLY A 262 -9.20 -17.46 0.34
CA GLY A 262 -7.95 -18.21 0.42
C GLY A 262 -6.68 -17.35 0.38
N LYS A 263 -6.80 -16.04 0.68
CA LYS A 263 -5.70 -15.08 0.74
C LYS A 263 -5.30 -14.74 2.18
N THR A 264 -4.08 -14.24 2.33
CA THR A 264 -3.60 -13.64 3.57
C THR A 264 -3.72 -12.13 3.48
N PHE A 265 -4.33 -11.51 4.47
CA PHE A 265 -4.77 -10.12 4.45
C PHE A 265 -4.05 -9.31 5.53
N HIS A 266 -3.20 -8.36 5.14
CA HIS A 266 -2.34 -7.60 6.05
C HIS A 266 -2.86 -6.18 6.24
N TRP A 267 -3.12 -5.77 7.48
CA TRP A 267 -3.63 -4.43 7.76
C TRP A 267 -3.12 -3.85 9.07
N ALA A 268 -2.63 -2.61 9.06
CA ALA A 268 -2.47 -1.82 10.28
C ALA A 268 -3.84 -1.34 10.75
N ALA A 269 -4.26 -1.75 11.95
CA ALA A 269 -5.56 -1.31 12.47
C ALA A 269 -5.58 -1.13 14.00
N CYS A 270 -6.48 -0.25 14.45
CA CYS A 270 -6.81 -0.06 15.86
C CYS A 270 -8.24 -0.57 16.16
N THR A 271 -8.49 -0.89 17.43
CA THR A 271 -9.83 -1.18 17.94
C THR A 271 -10.30 -0.04 18.83
N GLY A 272 -11.43 0.59 18.51
CA GLY A 272 -12.03 1.60 19.37
C GLY A 272 -12.71 0.95 20.58
N TYR A 273 -12.28 1.32 21.80
CA TYR A 273 -12.89 0.82 23.04
C TYR A 273 -13.75 1.91 23.70
N ASN A 274 -15.06 1.68 23.81
CA ASN A 274 -15.98 2.53 24.56
C ASN A 274 -15.97 2.07 26.02
N GLY A 275 -15.22 2.77 26.88
CA GLY A 275 -14.97 2.40 28.29
C GLY A 275 -16.18 2.37 29.22
N GLU A 276 -17.17 1.53 28.94
CA GLU A 276 -18.37 1.26 29.75
C GLU A 276 -18.46 -0.20 30.26
N MET A 277 -17.57 -1.10 29.82
CA MET A 277 -17.44 -2.47 30.34
C MET A 277 -16.03 -2.76 30.89
N ASP A 278 -15.78 -3.99 31.35
CA ASP A 278 -14.42 -4.44 31.66
C ASP A 278 -13.55 -4.33 30.39
N PRO A 279 -12.40 -3.65 30.47
CA PRO A 279 -11.50 -3.52 29.34
C PRO A 279 -11.15 -4.90 28.77
N PRO A 280 -11.35 -5.17 27.45
CA PRO A 280 -10.70 -6.31 26.85
C PRO A 280 -9.21 -6.19 27.15
N PHE A 281 -8.54 -7.33 27.31
CA PHE A 281 -7.14 -7.49 27.76
C PHE A 281 -6.13 -6.53 27.08
N PHE A 282 -6.51 -5.92 25.95
CA PHE A 282 -5.69 -5.06 25.11
C PHE A 282 -6.05 -3.56 25.12
N SER A 283 -7.13 -3.14 25.77
CA SER A 283 -7.57 -1.73 25.83
C SER A 283 -6.83 -0.86 26.87
N GLU A 284 -5.99 -1.47 27.70
CA GLU A 284 -5.04 -0.76 28.58
C GLU A 284 -3.84 -0.17 27.80
N TYR A 285 -3.65 -0.64 26.56
CA TYR A 285 -2.65 -0.16 25.62
C TYR A 285 -3.37 0.77 24.63
N PHE A 286 -2.97 2.04 24.61
CA PHE A 286 -3.83 3.15 24.19
C PHE A 286 -4.18 3.16 22.69
N TRP A 287 -5.47 3.41 22.38
CA TRP A 287 -5.99 3.65 21.02
C TRP A 287 -7.07 4.75 21.06
N GLU A 288 -6.65 5.99 20.74
CA GLU A 288 -7.44 7.24 20.63
C GLU A 288 -8.41 7.63 21.78
N SER A 289 -8.70 8.94 21.88
CA SER A 289 -9.60 9.48 22.91
C SER A 289 -11.08 9.31 22.50
N LYS A 290 -11.97 9.07 23.49
CA LYS A 290 -13.45 8.98 23.32
C LYS A 290 -14.05 10.00 22.34
N SER A 291 -13.54 11.24 22.35
CA SER A 291 -14.00 12.33 21.47
C SER A 291 -13.77 12.10 19.97
N HIS A 292 -12.76 11.33 19.57
CA HIS A 292 -12.50 11.02 18.16
C HIS A 292 -13.41 9.89 17.67
N LEU A 293 -13.66 8.89 18.52
CA LEU A 293 -14.53 7.75 18.25
C LEU A 293 -15.99 8.19 18.01
N GLU A 294 -16.53 9.06 18.86
CA GLU A 294 -17.88 9.62 18.69
C GLU A 294 -18.01 10.48 17.43
N SER A 295 -16.95 11.19 17.03
CA SER A 295 -16.93 12.01 15.82
C SER A 295 -16.99 11.17 14.55
N VAL A 296 -16.20 10.09 14.47
CA VAL A 296 -16.13 9.22 13.29
C VAL A 296 -17.37 8.32 13.17
N ALA A 297 -17.87 7.75 14.26
CA ALA A 297 -19.10 6.96 14.25
C ALA A 297 -20.33 7.81 13.87
N ASN A 298 -20.42 9.06 14.35
CA ASN A 298 -21.43 10.00 13.92
C ASN A 298 -21.26 10.41 12.45
N LYS A 299 -20.02 10.53 11.96
CA LYS A 299 -19.75 10.81 10.54
C LYS A 299 -20.20 9.65 9.65
N LYS A 300 -19.93 8.40 10.02
CA LYS A 300 -20.40 7.20 9.29
C LYS A 300 -21.93 7.11 9.28
N ARG A 301 -22.59 7.20 10.43
CA ARG A 301 -24.07 7.23 10.49
C ARG A 301 -24.67 8.38 9.69
N LYS A 302 -24.04 9.55 9.69
CA LYS A 302 -24.48 10.67 8.84
C LYS A 302 -24.34 10.31 7.36
N LEU A 303 -23.20 9.75 6.92
CA LEU A 303 -22.99 9.32 5.53
C LEU A 303 -23.99 8.23 5.10
N GLU A 304 -24.31 7.28 5.97
CA GLU A 304 -25.31 6.23 5.73
C GLU A 304 -26.75 6.78 5.71
N ASN A 305 -27.07 7.75 6.56
CA ASN A 305 -28.42 8.31 6.67
C ASN A 305 -28.73 9.42 5.66
N THR A 306 -27.73 10.14 5.15
CA THR A 306 -27.97 11.26 4.24
C THR A 306 -27.95 10.86 2.77
N GLY A 307 -27.46 9.67 2.42
CA GLY A 307 -27.32 9.25 1.01
C GLY A 307 -26.58 10.30 0.15
N VAL A 308 -25.72 11.10 0.76
CA VAL A 308 -25.14 12.30 0.12
C VAL A 308 -24.10 11.82 -0.88
N GLU A 309 -24.54 11.83 -2.14
CA GLU A 309 -23.72 11.91 -3.34
C GLU A 309 -22.76 13.09 -3.25
N CYS A 310 -21.65 12.95 -3.97
CA CYS A 310 -20.65 13.97 -4.20
C CYS A 310 -21.27 15.36 -4.36
N SER A 311 -20.89 16.30 -3.49
CA SER A 311 -20.81 17.68 -3.95
C SER A 311 -19.63 17.74 -4.92
N GLU A 312 -19.99 17.74 -6.20
CA GLU A 312 -19.14 18.03 -7.35
C GLU A 312 -18.15 19.15 -7.05
N ASN A 313 -16.89 18.93 -7.44
CA ASN A 313 -16.15 19.98 -8.11
C ASN A 313 -15.51 19.37 -9.36
N ASN A 314 -16.27 19.51 -10.45
CA ASN A 314 -15.89 19.51 -11.86
C ASN A 314 -15.19 18.26 -12.42
N ALA A 315 -15.99 17.27 -12.81
CA ALA A 315 -15.69 16.40 -13.95
C ALA A 315 -16.75 16.63 -15.03
N THR A 316 -16.38 17.33 -16.10
CA THR A 316 -17.16 17.31 -17.34
C THR A 316 -17.18 15.89 -17.91
N PRO A 317 -18.32 15.41 -18.41
CA PRO A 317 -18.47 14.02 -18.83
C PRO A 317 -18.00 13.83 -20.27
N HIS A 318 -17.16 12.82 -20.51
CA HIS A 318 -17.05 12.20 -21.82
C HIS A 318 -17.37 10.71 -21.71
N THR A 319 -18.66 10.42 -21.79
CA THR A 319 -19.21 9.19 -22.34
C THR A 319 -18.95 9.16 -23.85
N ASP A 320 -18.34 8.07 -24.33
CA ASP A 320 -18.95 7.25 -25.38
C ASP A 320 -18.25 5.89 -25.45
N CYS A 321 -18.90 4.87 -24.90
CA CYS A 321 -18.65 3.47 -25.23
C CYS A 321 -19.97 2.90 -25.74
N LYS A 322 -20.09 2.79 -27.07
CA LYS A 322 -21.04 1.89 -27.71
C LYS A 322 -20.30 0.61 -28.08
N ILE A 323 -20.76 -0.52 -27.55
CA ILE A 323 -20.60 -1.83 -28.17
C ILE A 323 -21.96 -2.55 -28.10
N THR A 324 -22.82 -2.28 -29.07
CA THR A 324 -23.34 -3.23 -30.07
C THR A 324 -24.11 -2.47 -31.13
#